data_AF-A0A523J7J4-F1
#
_entry.id   AF-A0A523J7J4-F1
#
_cell.length_a   1.000
_cell.length_b   1.000
_cell.length_c   1.000
_cell.angle_alpha   90.00
_cell.angle_beta   90.00
_cell.angle_gamma   90.00
#
_symmetry.space_group_name_H-M   'P 1'
#
loop_
_entity.id
_entity.type
_entity.pdbx_description
1 polymer ?
#
loop_
_entity_poly.entity_id
_entity_poly.type
_entity_poly.pdbx_seq_one_letter_code
_entity_poly.pdbx_strand_id
1 'polypeptide(L)'
;MDNLLEVCTDFPEMTLRPGECLLEEGGKSGLLFVLIEGEFEVVKDGFQINKVSEPGSIFGEISVLLDIPHLASVMALSVSRLHVIDNPKGFIRSNIDIPILLSSVLAQRLNGVTSYLFELKNQLGDDFDQLVIVDQVLETLVD
;
A
#
# COMPACT_ATOMS: atom_id res chain seq x y z
N MET A 1 5.94 -14.44 15.42
CA MET A 1 5.82 -13.24 14.58
C MET A 1 4.37 -12.88 14.72
N ASP A 2 4.07 -11.91 15.57
CA ASP A 2 2.69 -11.62 15.96
C ASP A 2 1.92 -11.23 14.71
N ASN A 3 0.83 -11.96 14.47
CA ASN A 3 0.02 -11.78 13.28
C ASN A 3 -0.62 -10.40 13.40
N LEU A 4 -0.45 -9.51 12.41
CA LEU A 4 -1.04 -8.17 12.44
C LEU A 4 -2.53 -8.22 12.78
N LEU A 5 -3.22 -9.27 12.34
CA LEU A 5 -4.63 -9.50 12.65
C LEU A 5 -4.89 -9.71 14.15
N GLU A 6 -4.00 -10.38 14.88
CA GLU A 6 -4.12 -10.59 16.34
C GLU A 6 -4.01 -9.27 17.10
N VAL A 7 -3.14 -8.36 16.65
CA VAL A 7 -2.98 -7.03 17.27
C VAL A 7 -4.18 -6.13 16.95
N CYS A 8 -4.92 -6.46 15.88
CA CYS A 8 -6.03 -5.64 15.41
C CYS A 8 -7.42 -6.07 15.90
N THR A 9 -7.54 -7.15 16.68
CA THR A 9 -8.84 -7.73 17.08
C THR A 9 -9.76 -6.75 17.83
N ASP A 10 -9.19 -5.77 18.52
CA ASP A 10 -9.94 -4.79 19.31
C ASP A 10 -10.43 -3.58 18.49
N PHE A 11 -10.01 -3.46 17.23
CA PHE A 11 -10.45 -2.36 16.36
C PHE A 11 -11.80 -2.65 15.69
N PRO A 12 -12.63 -1.62 15.48
CA PRO A 12 -13.90 -1.76 14.78
C PRO A 12 -13.75 -2.45 13.42
N GLU A 13 -14.69 -3.33 13.10
CA GLU A 13 -14.78 -3.96 11.78
C GLU A 13 -15.66 -3.14 10.82
N MET A 14 -15.26 -3.09 9.56
CA MET A 14 -16.04 -2.59 8.43
C MET A 14 -16.22 -3.70 7.41
N THR A 15 -17.39 -3.75 6.78
CA THR A 15 -17.66 -4.65 5.65
C THR A 15 -17.97 -3.83 4.40
N LEU A 16 -17.36 -4.20 3.28
CA LEU A 16 -17.62 -3.62 1.97
C LEU A 16 -18.16 -4.69 1.01
N ARG A 17 -19.04 -4.27 0.12
CA ARG A 17 -19.57 -5.07 -0.98
C ARG A 17 -18.74 -4.85 -2.26
N PRO A 18 -18.80 -5.79 -3.23
CA PRO A 18 -18.18 -5.61 -4.53
C PRO A 18 -18.59 -4.27 -5.16
N GLY A 19 -17.62 -3.52 -5.65
CA GLY A 19 -17.79 -2.19 -6.25
C GLY A 19 -17.80 -1.03 -5.27
N GLU A 20 -17.76 -1.26 -3.95
CA GLU A 20 -17.63 -0.18 -2.97
C GLU A 20 -16.18 0.29 -2.84
N CYS A 21 -16.02 1.60 -2.63
CA CYS A 21 -14.73 2.26 -2.52
C CYS A 21 -14.27 2.30 -1.06
N LEU A 22 -13.08 1.76 -0.78
CA LEU A 22 -12.42 1.86 0.53
C LEU A 22 -11.67 3.20 0.64
N LEU A 23 -10.86 3.52 -0.38
CA LEU A 23 -10.06 4.74 -0.46
C LEU A 23 -10.26 5.37 -1.84
N GLU A 24 -10.48 6.68 -1.87
CA GLU A 24 -10.59 7.45 -3.11
C GLU A 24 -9.27 8.17 -3.42
N GLU A 25 -8.78 8.04 -4.65
CA GLU A 25 -7.59 8.75 -5.14
C GLU A 25 -7.71 10.26 -4.95
N GLY A 26 -6.66 10.91 -4.44
CA GLY A 26 -6.66 12.33 -4.10
C GLY A 26 -7.43 12.67 -2.82
N GLY A 27 -8.18 11.73 -2.24
CA GLY A 27 -8.81 11.85 -0.94
C GLY A 27 -7.81 11.78 0.21
N LYS A 28 -8.24 12.15 1.42
CA LYS A 28 -7.45 12.00 2.64
C LYS A 28 -8.35 11.53 3.78
N SER A 29 -8.31 10.23 4.07
CA SER A 29 -9.12 9.64 5.16
C SER A 29 -8.46 9.85 6.52
N GLY A 30 -7.13 9.82 6.59
CA GLY A 30 -6.39 9.78 7.85
C GLY A 30 -6.55 8.46 8.62
N LEU A 31 -7.15 7.45 7.99
CA LEU A 31 -7.43 6.13 8.55
C LEU A 31 -6.46 5.09 7.98
N LEU A 32 -6.22 4.04 8.76
CA LEU A 32 -5.51 2.84 8.31
C LEU A 32 -6.49 1.66 8.33
N PHE A 33 -6.41 0.80 7.33
CA PHE A 33 -7.25 -0.38 7.22
C PHE A 33 -6.41 -1.63 7.16
N VAL A 34 -6.85 -2.69 7.84
CA VAL A 34 -6.21 -4.00 7.80
C VAL A 34 -7.20 -5.03 7.28
N LEU A 35 -6.85 -5.71 6.19
CA LEU A 35 -7.68 -6.70 5.53
C LEU A 35 -7.83 -7.94 6.42
N ILE A 36 -9.05 -8.28 6.81
CA ILE A 36 -9.35 -9.56 7.48
C ILE A 36 -9.56 -10.64 6.42
N GLU A 37 -10.45 -10.38 5.47
CA GLU A 37 -10.73 -11.25 4.34
C GLU A 37 -11.39 -10.46 3.20
N GLY A 38 -11.32 -11.03 1.99
CA GLY A 38 -11.87 -10.44 0.78
C GLY A 38 -10.79 -10.09 -0.23
N GLU A 39 -11.17 -9.32 -1.24
CA GLU A 39 -10.29 -8.97 -2.34
C GLU A 39 -10.53 -7.54 -2.80
N PHE A 40 -9.44 -6.84 -3.13
CA PHE A 40 -9.44 -5.46 -3.57
C PHE A 40 -8.61 -5.29 -4.84
N GLU A 41 -9.01 -4.33 -5.67
CA GLU A 41 -8.17 -3.76 -6.70
C GLU A 41 -7.66 -2.39 -6.27
N VAL A 42 -6.44 -2.07 -6.69
CA VAL A 42 -5.86 -0.73 -6.56
C VAL A 42 -5.84 -0.11 -7.94
N VAL A 43 -6.52 1.02 -8.09
CA VAL A 43 -6.74 1.71 -9.37
C VAL A 43 -6.13 3.09 -9.29
N LYS A 44 -5.26 3.41 -10.24
CA LYS A 44 -4.66 4.74 -10.39
C LYS A 44 -4.89 5.26 -11.79
N ASP A 45 -5.38 6.49 -11.92
CA ASP A 45 -5.69 7.10 -13.22
C ASP A 45 -6.61 6.21 -14.10
N GLY A 46 -7.50 5.44 -13.46
CA GLY A 46 -8.40 4.50 -14.13
C GLY A 46 -7.78 3.15 -14.53
N PHE A 47 -6.50 2.93 -14.29
CA PHE A 47 -5.82 1.66 -14.56
C PHE A 47 -5.68 0.83 -13.28
N GLN A 48 -6.04 -0.44 -13.34
CA GLN A 48 -5.74 -1.38 -12.26
C GLN A 48 -4.21 -1.60 -12.20
N ILE A 49 -3.59 -1.15 -11.12
CA ILE A 49 -2.14 -1.28 -10.89
C ILE A 49 -1.79 -2.41 -9.94
N ASN A 50 -2.74 -2.90 -9.13
CA ASN A 50 -2.51 -4.01 -8.22
C ASN A 50 -3.81 -4.73 -7.84
N LYS A 51 -3.68 -5.94 -7.28
CA LYS A 51 -4.75 -6.71 -6.65
C LYS A 51 -4.28 -7.22 -5.30
N VAL A 52 -5.10 -7.08 -4.26
CA VAL A 52 -4.73 -7.41 -2.89
C VAL A 52 -5.80 -8.30 -2.26
N SER A 53 -5.41 -9.47 -1.79
CA SER A 53 -6.30 -10.46 -1.17
C SER A 53 -5.68 -11.14 0.06
N GLU A 54 -4.45 -10.81 0.42
CA GLU A 54 -3.75 -11.43 1.55
C GLU A 54 -4.25 -10.84 2.88
N PRO A 55 -4.80 -11.66 3.80
CA PRO A 55 -5.16 -11.21 5.15
C PRO A 55 -3.96 -10.58 5.87
N GLY A 56 -4.20 -9.50 6.59
CA GLY A 56 -3.15 -8.67 7.19
C GLY A 56 -2.57 -7.61 6.23
N SER A 57 -3.02 -7.54 4.97
CA SER A 57 -2.66 -6.44 4.09
C SER A 57 -3.16 -5.11 4.65
N ILE A 58 -2.33 -4.07 4.52
CA ILE A 58 -2.59 -2.73 5.04
C ILE A 58 -2.91 -1.79 3.88
N PHE A 59 -3.91 -0.93 4.07
CA PHE A 59 -4.26 0.15 3.13
C PHE A 59 -4.25 1.52 3.82
N GLY A 60 -3.84 2.55 3.08
CA GLY A 60 -3.77 3.94 3.54
C GLY A 60 -2.48 4.30 4.28
N GLU A 61 -1.54 3.34 4.38
CA GLU A 61 -0.28 3.47 5.09
C GLU A 61 0.59 4.60 4.53
N ILE A 62 0.66 4.74 3.20
CA ILE A 62 1.48 5.77 2.56
C ILE A 62 0.91 7.16 2.89
N SER A 63 -0.41 7.33 2.76
CA SER A 63 -1.08 8.60 3.08
C SER A 63 -0.86 9.01 4.54
N VAL A 64 -0.98 8.06 5.46
CA VAL A 64 -0.78 8.28 6.91
C VAL A 64 0.67 8.63 7.25
N LEU A 65 1.64 7.88 6.69
CA LEU A 65 3.05 8.00 7.02
C LEU A 65 3.68 9.26 6.43
N LEU A 66 3.36 9.58 5.18
CA LEU A 66 3.91 10.74 4.47
C LEU A 66 3.04 12.00 4.60
N ASP A 67 1.85 11.88 5.22
CA ASP A 67 0.86 12.96 5.35
C ASP A 67 0.34 13.52 4.01
N ILE A 68 0.36 12.71 2.96
CA ILE A 68 -0.10 13.04 1.60
C ILE A 68 -1.50 12.48 1.30
N PRO A 69 -2.20 12.95 0.26
CA PRO A 69 -3.43 12.31 -0.23
C PRO A 69 -3.21 10.86 -0.69
N HIS A 70 -4.28 10.08 -0.81
CA HIS A 70 -4.23 8.73 -1.36
C HIS A 70 -3.74 8.76 -2.81
N LEU A 71 -2.73 7.94 -3.10
CA LEU A 71 -2.09 7.89 -4.41
C LEU A 71 -2.87 7.10 -5.47
N ALA A 72 -3.89 6.36 -5.05
CA ALA A 72 -4.72 5.49 -5.86
C ALA A 72 -6.04 5.23 -5.13
N SER A 73 -7.06 4.84 -5.90
CA SER A 73 -8.31 4.33 -5.36
C SER A 73 -8.18 2.86 -4.99
N VAL A 74 -8.90 2.42 -3.97
CA VAL A 74 -8.96 1.01 -3.54
C VAL A 74 -10.42 0.57 -3.54
N MET A 75 -10.75 -0.41 -4.38
CA MET A 75 -12.12 -0.85 -4.64
C MET A 75 -12.30 -2.32 -4.26
N ALA A 76 -13.39 -2.65 -3.57
CA ALA A 76 -13.69 -4.03 -3.21
C ALA A 76 -14.12 -4.83 -4.45
N LEU A 77 -13.52 -6.01 -4.65
CA LEU A 77 -13.88 -6.94 -5.72
C LEU A 77 -14.78 -8.08 -5.23
N SER A 78 -14.77 -8.35 -3.93
CA SER A 78 -15.63 -9.32 -3.26
C SER A 78 -16.26 -8.69 -2.02
N VAL A 79 -17.08 -9.46 -1.28
CA VAL A 79 -17.47 -9.03 0.07
C VAL A 79 -16.22 -9.10 0.94
N SER A 80 -15.83 -7.96 1.47
CA SER A 80 -14.56 -7.80 2.19
C SER A 80 -14.78 -7.27 3.59
N ARG A 81 -14.01 -7.78 4.57
CA ARG A 81 -14.01 -7.30 5.95
C ARG A 81 -12.64 -6.76 6.32
N LEU A 82 -12.63 -5.65 7.05
CA LEU A 82 -11.41 -4.94 7.45
C LEU A 82 -11.54 -4.42 8.87
N HIS A 83 -10.41 -4.36 9.58
CA HIS A 83 -10.31 -3.51 10.77
C HIS A 83 -10.07 -2.05 10.37
N VAL A 84 -10.69 -1.12 11.09
CA VAL A 84 -10.56 0.32 10.91
C VAL A 84 -9.79 0.92 12.07
N ILE A 85 -8.66 1.56 11.77
CA ILE A 85 -7.82 2.23 12.76
C ILE A 85 -7.95 3.74 12.56
N ASP A 86 -8.58 4.41 13.51
CA ASP A 86 -8.91 5.85 13.49
C ASP A 86 -7.79 6.77 14.00
N ASN A 87 -6.87 6.23 14.80
CA ASN A 87 -5.63 6.89 15.21
C ASN A 87 -4.39 6.08 14.78
N PRO A 88 -4.07 6.01 13.47
CA PRO A 88 -2.95 5.21 12.97
C PRO A 88 -1.61 5.57 13.60
N LYS A 89 -1.32 6.86 13.79
CA LYS A 89 -0.05 7.30 14.38
C LYS A 89 0.07 6.88 15.85
N GLY A 90 -1.03 6.89 16.60
CA GLY A 90 -1.07 6.34 17.96
C GLY A 90 -0.84 4.83 17.97
N PHE A 91 -1.57 4.10 17.12
CA PHE A 91 -1.42 2.64 16.99
C PHE A 91 0.02 2.21 16.66
N ILE A 92 0.65 2.88 15.69
CA ILE A 92 2.04 2.61 15.28
C ILE A 92 3.02 2.88 16.43
N ARG A 93 2.78 3.91 17.26
CA ARG A 93 3.65 4.26 18.40
C ARG A 93 3.46 3.34 19.61
N SER A 94 2.26 2.79 19.80
CA SER A 94 1.92 1.95 20.94
C SER A 94 2.40 0.49 20.79
N ASN A 95 2.81 0.07 19.59
CA ASN A 95 3.23 -1.30 19.30
C ASN A 95 4.63 -1.30 18.68
N ILE A 96 5.59 -2.00 19.28
CA ILE A 96 6.99 -1.96 18.81
C ILE A 96 7.21 -2.73 17.51
N ASP A 97 6.41 -3.77 17.26
CA ASP A 97 6.54 -4.63 16.08
C ASP A 97 5.91 -4.02 14.81
N ILE A 98 4.91 -3.16 14.98
CA ILE A 98 4.17 -2.55 13.86
C ILE A 98 5.09 -1.65 12.99
N PRO A 99 5.91 -0.74 13.55
CA PRO A 99 6.88 0.02 12.76
C PRO A 99 7.83 -0.87 11.97
N ILE A 100 8.33 -1.95 12.57
CA ILE A 100 9.27 -2.88 11.92
C ILE A 100 8.58 -3.61 10.76
N LEU A 101 7.36 -4.10 11.00
CA LEU A 101 6.55 -4.77 9.98
C LEU A 101 6.25 -3.84 8.80
N LEU A 102 5.73 -2.64 9.08
CA LEU A 102 5.44 -1.63 8.07
C LEU A 102 6.68 -1.26 7.26
N SER A 103 7.80 -1.01 7.95
CA SER A 103 9.07 -0.69 7.30
C SER A 103 9.56 -1.83 6.40
N SER A 104 9.45 -3.08 6.86
CA SER A 104 9.85 -4.26 6.09
C SER A 104 8.98 -4.44 4.83
N VAL A 105 7.66 -4.26 4.95
CA VAL A 105 6.73 -4.36 3.81
C VAL A 105 7.02 -3.27 2.79
N LEU A 106 7.19 -2.02 3.23
CA LEU A 106 7.51 -0.91 2.33
C LEU A 106 8.88 -1.08 1.68
N ALA A 107 9.89 -1.53 2.43
CA ALA A 107 11.22 -1.82 1.89
C ALA A 107 11.19 -2.94 0.85
N GLN A 108 10.43 -4.02 1.08
CA GLN A 108 10.26 -5.10 0.10
C GLN A 108 9.57 -4.62 -1.17
N ARG A 109 8.49 -3.83 -1.04
CA ARG A 109 7.80 -3.24 -2.20
C ARG A 109 8.74 -2.33 -2.99
N LEU A 110 9.49 -1.47 -2.31
CA LEU A 110 10.46 -0.59 -2.95
C LEU A 110 11.54 -1.39 -3.68
N ASN A 111 12.13 -2.39 -3.02
CA ASN A 111 13.14 -3.26 -3.62
C ASN A 111 12.59 -3.99 -4.87
N GLY A 112 11.33 -4.43 -4.85
CA GLY A 112 10.68 -5.03 -6.01
C GLY A 112 10.56 -4.07 -7.19
N VAL A 113 10.11 -2.83 -6.94
CA VAL A 113 10.02 -1.79 -7.97
C VAL A 113 11.41 -1.46 -8.54
N THR A 114 12.40 -1.23 -7.68
CA THR A 114 13.78 -0.93 -8.10
C THR A 114 14.38 -2.07 -8.94
N SER A 115 14.16 -3.33 -8.52
CA SER A 115 14.65 -4.51 -9.25
C SER A 115 14.01 -4.60 -10.65
N TYR A 116 12.70 -4.36 -10.73
CA TYR A 116 11.98 -4.36 -12.00
C TYR A 116 12.45 -3.24 -12.93
N LEU A 117 12.69 -2.03 -12.41
CA LEU A 117 13.24 -0.92 -13.18
C LEU A 117 14.64 -1.24 -13.72
N PHE A 118 15.49 -1.91 -12.92
CA PHE A 118 16.80 -2.37 -13.36
C PHE A 118 16.71 -3.43 -14.48
N GLU A 119 15.78 -4.37 -14.37
CA GLU A 119 15.51 -5.36 -15.42
C GLU A 119 15.03 -4.70 -16.71
N LEU A 120 14.10 -3.74 -16.62
CA LEU A 120 13.63 -2.97 -17.79
C LEU A 120 14.77 -2.22 -18.48
N LYS A 121 15.63 -1.55 -17.71
CA LYS A 121 16.82 -0.86 -18.24
C LYS A 121 17.72 -1.83 -19.01
N ASN A 122 17.98 -3.02 -18.46
CA ASN A 122 18.82 -4.01 -19.12
C ASN A 122 18.18 -4.62 -20.39
N GLN A 123 16.85 -4.77 -20.43
CA GLN A 123 16.14 -5.33 -21.58
C GLN A 123 16.04 -4.34 -22.76
N LEU A 124 16.00 -3.03 -22.48
CA LEU A 124 15.86 -1.98 -23.49
C LEU A 124 17.19 -1.57 -24.14
N GLY A 125 18.34 -1.99 -23.60
CA GLY A 125 19.67 -1.69 -24.16
C GLY A 125 20.06 -0.21 -24.10
N ASP A 126 21.11 0.16 -24.84
CA ASP A 126 21.72 1.50 -24.87
C ASP A 126 20.97 2.53 -25.74
N ASP A 127 19.66 2.37 -26.00
CA ASP A 127 18.85 3.43 -26.63
C ASP A 127 18.53 4.51 -25.57
N PHE A 128 19.59 5.22 -25.17
CA PHE A 128 19.70 6.13 -24.03
C PHE A 128 18.72 7.32 -24.02
N ASP A 129 18.05 7.61 -25.14
CA ASP A 129 17.15 8.76 -25.24
C ASP A 129 15.76 8.52 -24.61
N GLN A 130 15.40 7.28 -24.26
CA GLN A 130 14.09 6.96 -23.67
C GLN A 130 14.09 6.69 -22.15
N LEU A 131 15.25 6.64 -21.49
CA LEU A 131 15.39 6.15 -20.11
C LEU A 131 15.67 7.21 -19.03
N VAL A 132 15.65 8.51 -19.38
CA VAL A 132 15.92 9.61 -18.44
C VAL A 132 15.07 9.53 -17.17
N ILE A 133 13.80 9.10 -17.28
CA ILE A 133 12.88 8.96 -16.14
C ILE A 133 13.29 7.79 -15.23
N VAL A 134 13.76 6.67 -15.79
CA VAL A 134 14.17 5.50 -15.00
C VAL A 134 15.43 5.81 -14.21
N ASP A 135 16.41 6.47 -14.85
CA ASP A 135 17.65 6.88 -14.17
C ASP A 135 17.39 7.89 -13.04
N GLN A 136 16.53 8.89 -13.28
CA GLN A 136 16.13 9.85 -12.24
C GLN A 136 15.42 9.19 -11.05
N VAL A 137 14.52 8.25 -11.31
CA VAL A 137 13.84 7.50 -10.24
C VAL A 137 14.84 6.66 -9.45
N LEU A 138 15.77 5.97 -10.12
CA LEU A 138 16.80 5.17 -9.44
C LEU A 138 17.75 6.03 -8.60
N GLU A 139 18.17 7.19 -9.08
CA GLU A 139 19.03 8.12 -8.31
C GLU A 139 18.32 8.64 -7.06
N THR A 140 17.03 9.00 -7.16
CA THR A 140 16.23 9.47 -6.03
C THR A 140 16.02 8.40 -4.94
N LEU A 141 16.24 7.12 -5.27
CA LEU A 141 16.06 6.00 -4.35
C LEU A 141 17.33 5.62 -3.56
N VAL A 142 18.48 6.20 -3.90
CA VAL A 142 19.77 5.93 -3.23
C VAL A 142 20.10 6.96 -2.14
N ASP A 143 19.45 8.13 -2.18
CA ASP A 143 19.57 9.22 -1.19
C ASP A 143 18.58 9.07 -0.01
#